data_AF-A0A8T4GFM8-F1
#
_entry.id   AF-A0A8T4GFM8-F1
#
_cell.length_a   1.000
_cell.length_b   1.000
_cell.length_c   1.000
_cell.angle_alpha   90.00
_cell.angle_beta   90.00
_cell.angle_gamma   90.00
#
_symmetry.space_group_name_H-M   'P 1'
#
loop_
_entity.id
_entity.type
_entity.pdbx_description
1 polymer ?
#
loop_
_entity_poly.entity_id
_entity_poly.type
_entity_poly.pdbx_seq_one_letter_code
_entity_poly.pdbx_strand_id
1 'polypeptide(L)'
;MATNLAPTRTDVEIDTYALVIHEGGQDLYQYEKPTPWEEPEWIEKRQYDHGDVPPLNLEQTQVEQQTNGESLQWVTLYASELDADTEQVGSTSNDNNDSDNESYRGYVIRFSDGQMIPDEDETTQTTQEQNMGAAIDYLVREYDLIDEIEIPYLPSWARQNCTINSEEAHPNGDEMRGAYELTGGYYLYTSLNKKSKKDRINDLAGKVDLDPEFLGNW
;
A
#
# COMPACT_ATOMS: atom_id res chain seq x y z
N MET A 1 8.18 -31.62 17.15
CA MET A 1 6.89 -31.01 17.54
C MET A 1 6.71 -29.81 16.63
N ALA A 2 5.56 -29.63 16.00
CA ALA A 2 5.32 -28.46 15.16
C ALA A 2 5.29 -27.24 16.08
N THR A 3 6.34 -26.42 16.02
CA THR A 3 6.36 -25.11 16.67
C THR A 3 5.31 -24.29 15.94
N ASN A 4 4.18 -24.01 16.59
CA ASN A 4 3.23 -23.06 16.03
C ASN A 4 3.89 -21.68 16.12
N LEU A 5 4.31 -21.14 14.98
CA LEU A 5 5.00 -19.85 14.87
C LEU A 5 3.99 -18.70 14.70
N ALA A 6 2.69 -18.99 14.62
CA ALA A 6 1.68 -17.95 14.54
C ALA A 6 1.68 -17.08 15.81
N PRO A 7 1.41 -15.77 15.67
CA PRO A 7 1.24 -14.89 16.82
C PRO A 7 0.15 -15.42 17.75
N THR A 8 0.39 -15.34 19.05
CA THR A 8 -0.49 -15.88 20.10
C THR A 8 -1.51 -14.85 20.58
N ARG A 9 -1.26 -13.57 20.29
CA ARG A 9 -2.00 -12.46 20.84
C ARG A 9 -3.27 -12.19 20.03
N THR A 10 -4.42 -12.22 20.68
CA THR A 10 -5.73 -11.98 20.06
C THR A 10 -6.44 -10.75 20.61
N ASP A 11 -5.89 -10.11 21.66
CA ASP A 11 -6.30 -8.78 22.17
C ASP A 11 -5.68 -7.64 21.33
N VAL A 12 -5.65 -7.81 20.01
CA VAL A 12 -5.22 -6.81 19.07
C VAL A 12 -6.37 -6.43 18.15
N GLU A 13 -6.30 -5.26 17.53
CA GLU A 13 -7.33 -4.83 16.59
C GLU A 13 -7.29 -5.70 15.33
N ILE A 14 -8.45 -5.92 14.72
CA ILE A 14 -8.52 -6.54 13.38
C ILE A 14 -7.68 -5.67 12.44
N ASP A 15 -6.96 -6.32 11.53
CA ASP A 15 -5.94 -5.78 10.61
C ASP A 15 -4.62 -5.37 11.27
N THR A 16 -4.40 -5.70 12.55
CA THR A 16 -3.06 -5.61 13.15
C THR A 16 -2.11 -6.55 12.41
N TYR A 17 -0.91 -6.05 12.13
CA TYR A 17 0.18 -6.85 11.58
C TYR A 17 1.07 -7.39 12.69
N ALA A 18 1.59 -8.59 12.47
CA ALA A 18 2.59 -9.20 13.32
C ALA A 18 3.73 -9.76 12.48
N LEU A 19 4.96 -9.30 12.74
CA LEU A 19 6.16 -9.88 12.16
C LEU A 19 6.78 -10.84 13.17
N VAL A 20 6.83 -12.13 12.82
CA VAL A 20 7.43 -13.19 13.63
C VAL A 20 8.83 -13.48 13.09
N ILE A 21 9.85 -13.20 13.89
CA ILE A 21 11.26 -13.40 13.55
C ILE A 21 11.76 -14.67 14.25
N HIS A 22 12.26 -15.65 13.49
CA HIS A 22 12.75 -16.93 14.01
C HIS A 22 14.04 -17.38 13.30
N GLU A 23 14.65 -18.50 13.73
CA GLU A 23 15.92 -18.98 13.17
C GLU A 23 15.87 -19.20 11.64
N GLY A 24 14.71 -19.58 11.12
CA GLY A 24 14.50 -19.91 9.71
C GLY A 24 14.18 -18.73 8.79
N GLY A 25 13.85 -17.55 9.34
CA GLY A 25 13.43 -16.41 8.54
C GLY A 25 12.50 -15.48 9.33
N GLN A 26 11.63 -14.80 8.60
CA GLN A 26 10.61 -13.92 9.16
C GLN A 26 9.28 -14.12 8.46
N ASP A 27 8.21 -14.24 9.23
CA ASP A 27 6.86 -14.46 8.73
C ASP A 27 5.98 -13.25 9.09
N LEU A 28 5.30 -12.69 8.11
CA LEU A 28 4.35 -11.60 8.29
C LEU A 28 2.93 -12.14 8.35
N TYR A 29 2.23 -11.83 9.44
CA TYR A 29 0.84 -12.16 9.67
C TYR A 29 -0.02 -10.89 9.75
N GLN A 30 -1.30 -11.03 9.42
CA GLN A 30 -2.33 -10.02 9.63
C GLN A 30 -3.49 -10.65 10.40
N TYR A 31 -4.02 -9.93 11.40
CA TYR A 31 -5.13 -10.42 12.21
C TYR A 31 -6.45 -10.13 11.52
N GLU A 32 -7.00 -11.08 10.79
CA GLU A 32 -8.14 -10.84 9.90
C GLU A 32 -9.40 -11.54 10.39
N LYS A 33 -10.55 -10.98 9.99
CA LYS A 33 -11.84 -11.64 10.18
C LYS A 33 -12.33 -12.19 8.83
N PRO A 34 -12.07 -13.47 8.51
CA PRO A 34 -12.29 -14.02 7.17
C PRO A 34 -13.76 -14.00 6.76
N THR A 35 -14.69 -14.15 7.71
CA THR A 35 -16.13 -13.97 7.47
C THR A 35 -16.82 -13.26 8.64
N PRO A 36 -17.97 -12.58 8.42
CA PRO A 36 -18.68 -11.85 9.47
C PRO A 36 -19.11 -12.70 10.69
N TRP A 37 -19.20 -14.02 10.53
CA TRP A 37 -19.65 -14.95 11.57
C TRP A 37 -18.53 -15.82 12.17
N GLU A 38 -17.30 -15.70 11.68
CA GLU A 38 -16.12 -16.37 12.24
C GLU A 38 -15.35 -15.46 13.20
N GLU A 39 -14.58 -16.07 14.09
CA GLU A 39 -13.68 -15.33 14.97
C GLU A 39 -12.45 -14.86 14.17
N PRO A 40 -11.89 -13.67 14.47
CA PRO A 40 -10.68 -13.23 13.81
C PRO A 40 -9.50 -14.16 14.10
N GLU A 41 -8.64 -14.37 13.11
CA GLU A 41 -7.47 -15.22 13.21
C GLU A 41 -6.25 -14.60 12.52
N TRP A 42 -5.06 -15.06 12.90
CA TRP A 42 -3.82 -14.64 12.25
C TRP A 42 -3.64 -15.36 10.93
N ILE A 43 -3.67 -14.61 9.84
CA ILE A 43 -3.47 -15.11 8.49
C ILE A 43 -2.06 -14.74 8.03
N GLU A 44 -1.28 -15.75 7.64
CA GLU A 44 0.05 -15.56 7.09
C GLU A 44 -0.04 -14.89 5.72
N LYS A 45 0.63 -13.76 5.55
CA LYS A 45 0.65 -12.98 4.32
C LYS A 45 1.88 -13.25 3.50
N ARG A 46 3.05 -13.38 4.14
CA ARG A 46 4.32 -13.50 3.44
C ARG A 46 5.42 -14.06 4.33
N GLN A 47 6.33 -14.81 3.71
CA GLN A 47 7.59 -15.25 4.30
C GLN A 47 8.76 -14.48 3.68
N TYR A 48 9.74 -14.16 4.51
CA TYR A 48 10.97 -13.48 4.12
C TYR A 48 12.17 -14.27 4.61
N ASP A 49 13.17 -14.43 3.74
CA ASP A 49 14.52 -14.79 4.18
C ASP A 49 15.16 -13.59 4.88
N HIS A 50 16.01 -13.81 5.89
CA HIS A 50 16.61 -12.77 6.74
C HIS A 50 17.33 -11.62 5.98
N GLY A 51 17.59 -11.77 4.67
CA GLY A 51 18.23 -10.76 3.82
C GLY A 51 17.28 -9.90 2.97
N ASP A 52 15.99 -10.24 2.86
CA ASP A 52 15.02 -9.61 1.92
C ASP A 52 13.91 -8.82 2.64
N VAL A 53 14.17 -8.45 3.90
CA VAL A 53 13.17 -7.82 4.77
C VAL A 53 12.87 -6.39 4.29
N PRO A 54 11.60 -6.03 3.99
CA PRO A 54 11.25 -4.65 3.73
C PRO A 54 11.45 -3.83 5.02
N PRO A 55 11.92 -2.58 4.93
CA PRO A 55 12.08 -1.76 6.12
C PRO A 55 10.68 -1.42 6.66
N LEU A 56 10.28 -2.01 7.77
CA LEU A 56 8.98 -1.76 8.39
C LEU A 56 9.10 -0.60 9.38
N ASN A 57 8.47 0.56 9.12
CA ASN A 57 8.26 1.54 10.18
C ASN A 57 7.07 1.07 11.03
N LEU A 58 7.39 0.57 12.22
CA LEU A 58 6.41 0.14 13.21
C LEU A 58 6.11 1.34 14.13
N GLU A 59 5.10 2.14 13.79
CA GLU A 59 4.55 3.10 14.74
C GLU A 59 3.73 2.33 15.79
N GLN A 60 4.25 2.27 17.03
CA GLN A 60 3.76 1.53 18.21
C GLN A 60 4.30 0.10 18.38
N THR A 61 5.40 0.00 19.13
CA THR A 61 6.17 -1.22 19.38
C THR A 61 5.69 -1.96 20.63
N GLN A 62 4.81 -2.95 20.46
CA GLN A 62 4.66 -4.02 21.46
C GLN A 62 5.45 -5.23 20.99
N VAL A 63 6.41 -5.67 21.82
CA VAL A 63 7.35 -6.75 21.50
C VAL A 63 7.03 -7.95 22.39
N GLU A 64 6.81 -9.10 21.78
CA GLU A 64 6.70 -10.38 22.47
C GLU A 64 7.93 -11.24 22.17
N GLN A 65 8.54 -11.81 23.20
CA GLN A 65 9.73 -12.66 23.06
C GLN A 65 9.49 -13.98 23.77
N GLN A 66 9.69 -15.09 23.05
CA GLN A 66 9.67 -16.42 23.66
C GLN A 66 11.10 -16.99 23.76
N THR A 67 11.45 -17.52 24.93
CA THR A 67 12.75 -18.15 25.19
C THR A 67 12.55 -19.61 25.60
N ASN A 68 13.48 -20.49 25.19
CA ASN A 68 13.48 -21.91 25.57
C ASN A 68 14.55 -22.21 26.64
N GLY A 69 14.70 -21.33 27.63
CA GLY A 69 15.61 -21.49 28.76
C GLY A 69 17.09 -21.15 28.52
N GLU A 70 17.62 -21.32 27.30
CA GLU A 70 19.04 -21.02 26.98
C GLU A 70 19.23 -20.09 25.76
N SER A 71 18.20 -19.88 24.94
CA SER A 71 18.25 -19.05 23.73
C SER A 71 16.89 -18.43 23.37
N LEU A 72 16.93 -17.30 22.66
CA LEU A 72 15.77 -16.66 22.03
C LEU A 72 15.25 -17.58 20.92
N GLN A 73 13.96 -17.94 20.97
CA GLN A 73 13.35 -18.86 20.00
C GLN A 73 12.68 -18.09 18.86
N TRP A 74 11.94 -17.03 19.19
CA TRP A 74 11.39 -16.08 18.22
C TRP A 74 11.01 -14.76 18.89
N VAL A 75 10.85 -13.72 18.08
CA VAL A 75 10.39 -12.39 18.47
C VAL A 75 9.21 -11.99 17.58
N THR A 76 8.09 -11.58 18.18
CA THR A 76 6.94 -11.04 17.44
C THR A 76 6.82 -9.55 17.67
N LEU A 77 6.78 -8.81 16.58
CA LEU A 77 6.56 -7.37 16.57
C LEU A 77 5.16 -7.09 16.07
N TYR A 78 4.34 -6.45 16.89
CA TYR A 78 2.99 -6.03 16.50
C TYR A 78 3.02 -4.58 16.00
N ALA A 79 2.29 -4.30 14.93
CA ALA A 79 2.05 -2.94 14.47
C ALA A 79 0.65 -2.80 13.89
N SER A 80 0.05 -1.65 14.11
CA SER A 80 -1.20 -1.24 13.46
C SER A 80 -0.99 -0.85 11.99
N GLU A 81 0.25 -0.55 11.60
CA GLU A 81 0.61 -0.02 10.28
C GLU A 81 1.95 -0.62 9.81
N LEU A 82 2.06 -0.88 8.50
CA LEU A 82 3.30 -1.30 7.84
C LEU A 82 3.66 -0.24 6.81
N ASP A 83 4.75 0.48 7.05
CA ASP A 83 5.35 1.38 6.06
C ASP A 83 6.65 0.73 5.57
N ALA A 84 6.71 0.37 4.30
CA ALA A 84 7.83 -0.34 3.69
C ALA A 84 8.91 0.59 3.09
N ASP A 85 8.85 1.90 3.36
CA ASP A 85 9.79 2.88 2.84
C ASP A 85 10.86 3.28 3.87
N THR A 86 12.11 2.91 3.59
CA THR A 86 13.29 3.60 4.16
C THR A 86 14.14 4.10 3.02
N GLU A 87 14.24 5.42 2.88
CA GLU A 87 15.54 6.12 2.95
C GLU A 87 15.36 7.59 3.39
N GLN A 88 16.13 7.94 4.44
CA GLN A 88 16.57 9.26 4.90
C GLN A 88 15.58 10.24 5.54
N VAL A 89 15.66 10.21 6.88
CA VAL A 89 15.39 11.27 7.85
C VAL A 89 15.69 12.67 7.30
N GLY A 90 14.66 13.51 7.18
CA GLY A 90 14.83 14.92 6.85
C GLY A 90 13.54 15.72 6.76
N SER A 91 13.16 16.33 7.88
CA SER A 91 12.24 17.46 8.04
C SER A 91 10.74 17.17 8.20
N THR A 92 10.34 17.30 9.47
CA THR A 92 9.05 17.76 9.99
C THR A 92 8.24 18.60 9.00
N SER A 93 6.98 18.23 8.78
CA SER A 93 5.91 19.20 8.55
C SER A 93 4.61 18.67 9.15
N ASN A 94 4.15 19.47 10.11
CA ASN A 94 2.92 19.36 10.85
C ASN A 94 1.79 19.79 9.90
N ASP A 95 0.91 18.88 9.49
CA ASP A 95 -0.35 19.27 8.84
C ASP A 95 -1.51 18.65 9.62
N ASN A 96 -2.01 19.47 10.55
CA ASN A 96 -3.38 19.37 11.02
C ASN A 96 -4.29 19.83 9.89
N ASN A 97 -5.13 18.93 9.37
CA ASN A 97 -6.42 19.36 8.88
C ASN A 97 -7.47 18.33 9.27
N ASP A 98 -8.29 18.76 10.22
CA ASP A 98 -9.47 18.11 10.74
C ASP A 98 -10.66 18.70 9.97
N SER A 99 -11.32 17.90 9.14
CA SER A 99 -12.75 18.07 8.85
C SER A 99 -13.37 16.77 8.37
N ASP A 100 -14.41 16.34 9.10
CA ASP A 100 -15.40 15.31 8.79
C ASP A 100 -14.89 13.86 8.74
N ASN A 101 -14.56 13.36 9.93
CA ASN A 101 -14.10 12.00 10.22
C ASN A 101 -15.24 10.96 10.12
N GLU A 102 -15.60 10.59 8.89
CA GLU A 102 -15.83 9.17 8.62
C GLU A 102 -14.46 8.49 8.68
N SER A 103 -14.28 7.54 9.59
CA SER A 103 -13.00 6.87 9.79
C SER A 103 -12.74 5.90 8.63
N TYR A 104 -12.30 6.42 7.48
CA TYR A 104 -11.90 5.59 6.35
C TYR A 104 -10.67 4.78 6.75
N ARG A 105 -10.81 3.45 6.76
CA ARG A 105 -9.71 2.51 7.01
C ARG A 105 -9.03 2.20 5.67
N GLY A 106 -7.70 2.34 5.60
CA GLY A 106 -6.93 2.10 4.37
C GLY A 106 -6.68 3.36 3.53
N TYR A 107 -6.48 3.17 2.23
CA TYR A 107 -6.18 4.23 1.27
C TYR A 107 -7.38 4.44 0.35
N VAL A 108 -8.12 5.52 0.54
CA VAL A 108 -9.32 5.82 -0.25
C VAL A 108 -9.08 7.07 -1.10
N ILE A 109 -9.50 7.05 -2.36
CA ILE A 109 -9.54 8.21 -3.24
C ILE A 109 -10.99 8.49 -3.57
N ARG A 110 -11.44 9.71 -3.29
CA ARG A 110 -12.75 10.20 -3.72
C ARG A 110 -12.56 11.23 -4.82
N PHE A 111 -13.13 11.00 -5.99
CA PHE A 111 -13.13 11.99 -7.07
C PHE A 111 -14.29 12.98 -6.92
N SER A 112 -14.17 14.15 -7.54
CA SER A 112 -15.16 15.24 -7.50
C SER A 112 -16.52 14.90 -8.13
N ASP A 113 -16.61 13.82 -8.90
CA ASP A 113 -17.85 13.24 -9.43
C ASP A 113 -18.59 12.35 -8.43
N GLY A 114 -17.98 12.08 -7.27
CA GLY A 114 -18.51 11.24 -6.21
C GLY A 114 -18.02 9.79 -6.23
N GLN A 115 -17.23 9.36 -7.23
CA GLN A 115 -16.68 8.01 -7.24
C GLN A 115 -15.67 7.83 -6.11
N MET A 116 -15.75 6.69 -5.42
CA MET A 116 -14.77 6.27 -4.41
C MET A 116 -14.01 5.04 -4.88
N ILE A 117 -12.71 5.00 -4.58
CA ILE A 117 -11.81 3.89 -4.86
C ILE A 117 -11.04 3.56 -3.57
N PRO A 118 -11.15 2.32 -3.04
CA PRO A 118 -12.07 1.26 -3.48
C PRO A 118 -13.53 1.66 -3.20
N ASP A 119 -14.46 1.00 -3.90
CA ASP A 119 -15.90 1.19 -3.66
C ASP A 119 -16.28 0.61 -2.28
N GLU A 120 -17.34 1.11 -1.64
CA GLU A 120 -17.69 0.75 -0.24
C GLU A 120 -17.96 -0.76 -0.04
N ASP A 121 -18.33 -1.45 -1.13
CA ASP A 121 -18.66 -2.88 -1.16
C ASP A 121 -17.51 -3.77 -1.67
N GLU A 122 -16.37 -3.19 -2.08
CA GLU A 122 -15.22 -3.95 -2.58
C GLU A 122 -14.17 -4.18 -1.49
N THR A 123 -13.57 -5.38 -1.48
CA THR A 123 -12.48 -5.75 -0.58
C THR A 123 -11.41 -4.65 -0.58
N THR A 124 -11.18 -4.07 0.61
CA THR A 124 -10.22 -2.98 0.85
C THR A 124 -8.92 -3.29 0.13
N GLN A 125 -8.61 -2.57 -0.94
CA GLN A 125 -7.32 -2.69 -1.61
C GLN A 125 -6.25 -2.30 -0.59
N THR A 126 -5.44 -3.27 -0.17
CA THR A 126 -4.64 -3.17 1.06
C THR A 126 -3.34 -2.38 0.85
N THR A 127 -3.04 -1.94 -0.38
CA THR A 127 -1.83 -1.17 -0.69
C THR A 127 -2.11 0.11 -1.50
N GLN A 128 -1.21 1.08 -1.37
CA GLN A 128 -1.28 2.34 -2.11
C GLN A 128 -1.14 2.15 -3.62
N GLU A 129 -0.34 1.17 -4.05
CA GLU A 129 -0.11 0.82 -5.45
C GLU A 129 -1.38 0.32 -6.11
N GLN A 130 -2.13 -0.55 -5.41
CA GLN A 130 -3.40 -1.07 -5.90
C GLN A 130 -4.46 0.02 -6.01
N ASN A 131 -4.58 0.89 -5.01
CA ASN A 131 -5.53 2.00 -5.06
C ASN A 131 -5.16 3.05 -6.10
N MET A 132 -3.88 3.36 -6.26
CA MET A 132 -3.42 4.20 -7.35
C MET A 132 -3.76 3.56 -8.71
N GLY A 133 -3.49 2.27 -8.88
CA GLY A 133 -3.82 1.51 -10.09
C GLY A 133 -5.31 1.56 -10.44
N ALA A 134 -6.16 1.18 -9.48
CA ALA A 134 -7.60 1.20 -9.64
C ALA A 134 -8.16 2.61 -9.93
N ALA A 135 -7.62 3.63 -9.26
CA ALA A 135 -8.05 5.01 -9.48
C ALA A 135 -7.69 5.51 -10.88
N ILE A 136 -6.49 5.20 -11.39
CA ILE A 136 -6.13 5.59 -12.76
C ILE A 136 -6.87 4.73 -13.80
N ASP A 137 -7.09 3.44 -13.54
CA ASP A 137 -7.90 2.59 -14.43
C ASP A 137 -9.33 3.10 -14.57
N TYR A 138 -9.92 3.59 -13.47
CA TYR A 138 -11.21 4.29 -13.49
C TYR A 138 -11.20 5.49 -14.44
N LEU A 139 -10.18 6.36 -14.35
CA LEU A 139 -10.04 7.51 -15.26
C LEU A 139 -9.86 7.10 -16.72
N VAL A 140 -9.11 6.02 -16.98
CA VAL A 140 -8.96 5.47 -18.34
C VAL A 140 -10.28 4.98 -18.90
N ARG A 141 -11.06 4.27 -18.10
CA ARG A 141 -12.30 3.62 -18.56
C ARG A 141 -13.48 4.56 -18.72
N GLU A 142 -13.69 5.44 -17.75
CA GLU A 142 -14.92 6.25 -17.66
C GLU A 142 -14.73 7.66 -18.22
N TYR A 143 -13.48 8.13 -18.31
CA TYR A 143 -13.13 9.49 -18.74
C TYR A 143 -12.17 9.52 -19.94
N ASP A 144 -11.92 8.38 -20.58
CA ASP A 144 -11.04 8.26 -21.75
C ASP A 144 -9.66 8.93 -21.54
N LEU A 145 -9.10 8.85 -20.32
CA LEU A 145 -7.86 9.55 -19.93
C LEU A 145 -6.71 9.41 -20.94
N ILE A 146 -6.59 8.25 -21.59
CA ILE A 146 -5.55 7.96 -22.57
C ILE A 146 -5.63 8.92 -23.78
N ASP A 147 -6.83 9.34 -24.18
CA ASP A 147 -7.02 10.25 -25.32
C ASP A 147 -6.65 11.71 -24.98
N GLU A 148 -6.64 12.06 -23.69
CA GLU A 148 -6.30 13.40 -23.18
C GLU A 148 -4.80 13.59 -22.88
N ILE A 149 -4.00 12.52 -22.99
CA ILE A 149 -2.55 12.55 -22.70
C ILE A 149 -1.73 11.99 -23.87
N GLU A 150 -0.49 12.46 -23.99
CA GLU A 150 0.47 11.89 -24.95
C GLU A 150 1.24 10.73 -24.30
N ILE A 151 1.22 9.56 -24.94
CA ILE A 151 1.94 8.34 -24.48
C ILE A 151 3.30 8.25 -25.19
N PRO A 152 4.43 8.04 -24.46
CA PRO A 152 4.54 7.84 -23.02
C PRO A 152 4.28 9.13 -22.23
N TYR A 153 3.46 9.04 -21.19
CA TYR A 153 3.09 10.21 -20.41
C TYR A 153 4.11 10.50 -19.31
N LEU A 154 4.77 11.67 -19.44
CA LEU A 154 5.69 12.22 -18.46
C LEU A 154 5.22 13.60 -18.03
N PRO A 155 4.78 13.78 -16.78
CA PRO A 155 4.55 15.11 -16.25
C PRO A 155 5.84 15.93 -16.28
N SER A 156 5.75 17.24 -16.50
CA SER A 156 6.94 18.11 -16.69
C SER A 156 7.90 18.13 -15.49
N TRP A 157 7.42 17.78 -14.30
CA TRP A 157 8.18 17.65 -13.06
C TRP A 157 8.72 16.23 -12.84
N ALA A 158 8.27 15.25 -13.62
CA ALA A 158 8.85 13.90 -13.69
C ALA A 158 10.21 13.98 -14.39
N ARG A 159 11.26 13.47 -13.75
CA ARG A 159 12.61 13.51 -14.36
C ARG A 159 12.83 12.40 -15.39
N GLN A 160 12.74 11.15 -14.95
CA GLN A 160 13.22 10.00 -15.74
C GLN A 160 12.14 8.93 -15.94
N ASN A 161 11.27 8.74 -14.95
CA ASN A 161 10.26 7.69 -14.99
C ASN A 161 8.96 8.26 -15.56
N CYS A 162 8.46 7.64 -16.62
CA CYS A 162 7.13 7.92 -17.11
C CYS A 162 6.06 7.34 -16.19
N THR A 163 4.88 7.95 -16.25
CA THR A 163 3.73 7.56 -15.43
C THR A 163 2.94 6.49 -16.13
N ILE A 164 2.59 6.69 -17.40
CA ILE A 164 1.86 5.72 -18.23
C ILE A 164 2.63 5.47 -19.52
N ASN A 165 2.74 4.21 -19.93
CA ASN A 165 3.30 3.83 -21.22
C ASN A 165 2.51 2.68 -21.87
N SER A 166 2.72 2.44 -23.16
CA SER A 166 2.18 1.27 -23.88
C SER A 166 3.01 -0.01 -23.72
N GLU A 167 4.12 0.08 -22.99
CA GLU A 167 5.04 -1.02 -22.70
C GLU A 167 5.36 -1.01 -21.20
N GLU A 168 5.70 -2.18 -20.62
CA GLU A 168 6.12 -2.35 -19.22
C GLU A 168 7.52 -1.77 -18.93
N ALA A 169 7.91 -0.71 -19.63
CA ALA A 169 9.22 -0.06 -19.53
C ALA A 169 9.11 1.45 -19.66
N HIS A 170 10.06 2.16 -19.07
CA HIS A 170 10.24 3.60 -19.26
C HIS A 170 10.92 3.91 -20.60
N PRO A 171 10.76 5.11 -21.18
CA PRO A 171 11.36 5.47 -22.47
C PRO A 171 12.90 5.44 -22.50
N ASN A 172 13.54 5.44 -21.35
CA ASN A 172 14.99 5.28 -21.21
C ASN A 172 15.44 3.81 -21.26
N GLY A 173 14.51 2.85 -21.32
CA GLY A 173 14.75 1.42 -21.35
C GLY A 173 14.74 0.73 -19.98
N ASP A 174 14.56 1.48 -18.89
CA ASP A 174 14.43 0.89 -17.55
C ASP A 174 13.07 0.22 -17.38
N GLU A 175 13.01 -0.90 -16.65
CA GLU A 175 11.77 -1.61 -16.37
C GLU A 175 10.83 -0.81 -15.45
N MET A 176 9.53 -0.83 -15.73
CA MET A 176 8.52 -0.34 -14.79
C MET A 176 8.30 -1.35 -13.67
N ARG A 177 9.15 -1.33 -12.65
CA ARG A 177 8.98 -2.22 -11.49
C ARG A 177 7.60 -2.00 -10.85
N GLY A 178 6.81 -3.06 -10.76
CA GLY A 178 5.44 -2.98 -10.22
C GLY A 178 4.47 -2.27 -11.16
N ALA A 179 4.66 -2.40 -12.48
CA ALA A 179 3.69 -1.93 -13.46
C ALA A 179 2.29 -2.47 -13.13
N TYR A 180 1.31 -1.59 -13.11
CA TYR A 180 -0.09 -1.95 -13.03
C TYR A 180 -0.69 -1.88 -14.44
N GLU A 181 -1.28 -2.98 -14.90
CA GLU A 181 -1.92 -3.03 -16.21
C GLU A 181 -3.25 -2.27 -16.17
N LEU A 182 -3.40 -1.29 -17.04
CA LEU A 182 -4.61 -0.49 -17.22
C LEU A 182 -5.44 -1.07 -18.37
N THR A 183 -6.74 -0.78 -18.33
CA THR A 183 -7.66 -1.06 -19.42
C THR A 183 -7.12 -0.48 -20.73
N GLY A 184 -7.16 -1.29 -21.79
CA GLY A 184 -6.64 -0.90 -23.11
C GLY A 184 -5.17 -1.28 -23.35
N GLY A 185 -4.53 -1.99 -22.42
CA GLY A 185 -3.17 -2.52 -22.60
C GLY A 185 -2.07 -1.49 -22.36
N TYR A 186 -2.33 -0.52 -21.48
CA TYR A 186 -1.35 0.45 -21.01
C TYR A 186 -0.82 0.05 -19.64
N TYR A 187 0.30 0.63 -19.24
CA TYR A 187 0.98 0.29 -18.01
C TYR A 187 1.27 1.53 -17.18
N LEU A 188 0.84 1.50 -15.91
CA LEU A 188 1.04 2.53 -14.92
C LEU A 188 2.22 2.18 -14.02
N TYR A 189 3.14 3.12 -13.84
CA TYR A 189 4.20 2.99 -12.85
C TYR A 189 3.70 3.34 -11.45
N THR A 190 3.60 2.33 -10.57
CA THR A 190 3.05 2.49 -9.21
C THR A 190 4.11 2.50 -8.09
N SER A 191 5.35 2.07 -8.38
CA SER A 191 6.46 2.02 -7.40
C SER A 191 7.03 3.42 -7.15
N LEU A 192 6.21 4.26 -6.51
CA LEU A 192 6.45 5.66 -6.22
C LEU A 192 6.29 5.90 -4.71
N ASN A 193 6.99 6.90 -4.16
CA ASN A 193 6.70 7.33 -2.80
C ASN A 193 5.30 7.96 -2.71
N LYS A 194 4.72 7.97 -1.51
CA LYS A 194 3.40 8.54 -1.16
C LYS A 194 3.11 9.88 -1.83
N LYS A 195 4.04 10.84 -1.71
CA LYS A 195 3.89 12.18 -2.29
C LYS A 195 3.77 12.10 -3.82
N SER A 196 4.66 11.34 -4.46
CA SER A 196 4.67 11.16 -5.90
C SER A 196 3.41 10.45 -6.39
N LYS A 197 2.89 9.46 -5.67
CA LYS A 197 1.60 8.83 -5.98
C LYS A 197 0.47 9.87 -6.01
N LYS A 198 0.33 10.67 -4.93
CA LYS A 198 -0.66 11.76 -4.87
C LYS A 198 -0.47 12.77 -5.99
N ASP A 199 0.76 13.22 -6.23
CA ASP A 199 1.07 14.21 -7.27
C ASP A 199 0.72 13.66 -8.68
N ARG A 200 0.94 12.36 -8.96
CA ARG A 200 0.53 11.72 -10.22
C ARG A 200 -0.98 11.60 -10.37
N ILE A 201 -1.67 11.18 -9.30
CA ILE A 201 -3.13 11.03 -9.32
C ILE A 201 -3.80 12.38 -9.55
N ASN A 202 -3.37 13.43 -8.84
CA ASN A 202 -3.84 14.80 -9.08
C ASN A 202 -3.59 15.27 -10.51
N ASP A 203 -2.38 15.04 -11.04
CA ASP A 203 -2.00 15.49 -12.37
C ASP A 203 -2.82 14.80 -13.48
N LEU A 204 -3.08 13.49 -13.36
CA LEU A 204 -3.88 12.73 -14.31
C LEU A 204 -5.38 13.02 -14.19
N ALA A 205 -5.92 13.10 -12.97
CA ALA A 205 -7.32 13.47 -12.75
C ALA A 205 -7.62 14.87 -13.31
N GLY A 206 -6.69 15.81 -13.13
CA GLY A 206 -6.80 17.15 -13.70
C GLY A 206 -6.75 17.21 -15.23
N LYS A 207 -6.36 16.13 -15.94
CA LYS A 207 -6.47 16.05 -17.40
C LYS A 207 -7.89 15.82 -17.88
N VAL A 208 -8.72 15.24 -17.02
CA VAL A 208 -10.12 14.92 -17.30
C VAL A 208 -11.07 15.73 -16.42
N ASP A 209 -10.62 16.91 -15.97
CA ASP A 209 -11.38 17.86 -15.14
C ASP A 209 -11.94 17.27 -13.83
N LEU A 210 -11.21 16.34 -13.20
CA LEU A 210 -11.52 15.80 -11.89
C LEU A 210 -10.52 16.22 -10.82
N ASP A 211 -11.04 16.43 -9.61
CA ASP A 211 -10.25 16.69 -8.41
C ASP A 211 -10.32 15.48 -7.47
N PRO A 212 -9.19 14.84 -7.14
CA PRO A 212 -9.15 13.73 -6.19
C PRO A 212 -8.93 14.24 -4.76
N GLU A 213 -9.66 13.64 -3.83
CA GLU A 213 -9.50 13.79 -2.40
C GLU A 213 -8.98 12.47 -1.81
N PHE A 214 -7.92 12.57 -1.01
CA PHE A 214 -7.25 11.42 -0.42
C PHE A 214 -7.73 11.23 1.02
N LEU A 215 -8.46 10.15 1.26
CA LEU A 215 -9.09 9.81 2.53
C LEU A 215 -8.36 8.62 3.18
N GLY A 216 -8.24 8.63 4.50
CA GLY A 216 -7.46 7.64 5.25
C GLY A 216 -5.96 7.93 5.28
N ASN A 217 -5.15 6.94 5.65
CA ASN A 217 -3.74 7.13 6.02
C ASN A 217 -2.77 7.15 4.82
N TRP A 218 -3.19 7.70 3.68
CA TRP A 218 -2.35 7.91 2.51
C TRP A 218 -1.07 8.60 2.83
#